data_AF-A0A0T6USW7-F1
#
_entry.id   AF-A0A0T6USW7-F1
#
_cell.length_a   1.000
_cell.length_b   1.000
_cell.length_c   1.000
_cell.angle_alpha   90.00
_cell.angle_beta   90.00
_cell.angle_gamma   90.00
#
_symmetry.space_group_name_H-M   'P 1'
#
loop_
_entity.id
_entity.type
_entity.pdbx_description
1 polymer ?
#
loop_
_entity_poly.entity_id
_entity_poly.type
_entity_poly.pdbx_seq_one_letter_code
_entity_poly.pdbx_strand_id
1 'polypeptide(L)'
;MKEQIDVLRRLASLRNSQVQQMLGRVHYQQNLCQRYRNNIAGLSRLCTFTVPMTTPLQRDNQQRYKATLYKMVEMQRRELELAELNLKRIQGELLSAMRNEKVITQLMDSKIEEWNLLLGQQEQKIQDGLAAQAWWRNQAG
;
A
#
# COMPACT_ATOMS: atom_id res chain seq x y z
N MET A 1 -5.51 14.55 -27.77
CA MET A 1 -4.49 13.62 -27.23
C MET A 1 -3.72 14.21 -26.06
N LYS A 2 -3.18 15.45 -26.14
CA LYS A 2 -2.60 16.15 -24.98
C LYS A 2 -3.51 16.16 -23.73
N GLU A 3 -4.77 16.55 -23.88
CA GLU A 3 -5.75 16.53 -22.78
C GLU A 3 -5.99 15.13 -22.20
N GLN A 4 -5.97 14.08 -23.04
CA GLN A 4 -6.13 12.70 -22.59
C GLN A 4 -4.93 12.24 -21.75
N ILE A 5 -3.71 12.63 -22.14
CA ILE A 5 -2.49 12.39 -21.37
C ILE A 5 -2.55 13.13 -20.03
N ASP A 6 -3.02 14.36 -20.01
CA ASP A 6 -3.18 15.13 -18.77
C ASP A 6 -4.18 14.49 -17.81
N VAL A 7 -5.31 13.97 -18.33
CA VAL A 7 -6.29 13.20 -17.55
C VAL A 7 -5.67 11.91 -16.99
N LEU A 8 -4.94 11.15 -17.81
CA LEU A 8 -4.26 9.92 -17.38
C LEU A 8 -3.19 10.21 -16.31
N ARG A 9 -2.44 11.31 -16.45
CA ARG A 9 -1.47 11.74 -15.45
C ARG A 9 -2.12 12.06 -14.11
N ARG A 10 -3.25 12.76 -14.11
CA ARG A 10 -4.03 13.04 -12.89
C ARG A 10 -4.55 11.73 -12.28
N LEU A 11 -5.05 10.82 -13.09
CA LEU A 11 -5.53 9.51 -12.63
C LEU A 11 -4.40 8.67 -12.01
N ALA A 12 -3.22 8.62 -12.65
CA ALA A 12 -2.05 7.93 -12.13
C ALA A 12 -1.63 8.49 -10.76
N SER A 13 -1.61 9.82 -10.61
CA SER A 13 -1.32 10.48 -9.33
C SER A 13 -2.32 10.11 -8.22
N LEU A 14 -3.62 10.08 -8.54
CA LEU A 14 -4.67 9.65 -7.62
C LEU A 14 -4.50 8.18 -7.20
N ARG A 15 -4.18 7.29 -8.15
CA ARG A 15 -3.96 5.87 -7.87
C ARG A 15 -2.71 5.62 -7.03
N ASN A 16 -1.61 6.31 -7.32
CA ASN A 16 -0.42 6.26 -6.47
C ASN A 16 -0.73 6.73 -5.05
N SER A 17 -1.44 7.86 -4.89
CA SER A 17 -1.86 8.35 -3.57
C SER A 17 -2.70 7.33 -2.80
N GLN A 18 -3.61 6.64 -3.49
CA GLN A 18 -4.41 5.55 -2.91
C GLN A 18 -3.52 4.40 -2.43
N VAL A 19 -2.53 3.97 -3.24
CA VAL A 19 -1.57 2.92 -2.84
C VAL A 19 -0.80 3.32 -1.58
N GLN A 20 -0.30 4.56 -1.51
CA GLN A 20 0.43 5.06 -0.33
C GLN A 20 -0.43 5.07 0.94
N GLN A 21 -1.69 5.49 0.84
CA GLN A 21 -2.62 5.44 1.97
C GLN A 21 -2.86 3.99 2.43
N MET A 22 -2.98 3.04 1.50
CA MET A 22 -3.19 1.63 1.82
C MET A 22 -1.96 0.98 2.45
N LEU A 23 -0.76 1.33 1.99
CA LEU A 23 0.50 0.94 2.63
C LEU A 23 0.54 1.41 4.09
N GLY A 24 0.16 2.67 4.35
CA GLY A 24 0.07 3.19 5.71
C GLY A 24 -0.89 2.38 6.60
N ARG A 25 -2.06 1.99 6.06
CA ARG A 25 -3.03 1.13 6.77
C ARG A 25 -2.48 -0.27 7.05
N VAL A 26 -1.80 -0.88 6.08
CA VAL A 26 -1.15 -2.19 6.24
C VAL A 26 -0.09 -2.13 7.34
N HIS A 27 0.78 -1.13 7.32
CA HIS A 27 1.80 -0.96 8.35
C HIS A 27 1.22 -0.74 9.74
N TYR A 28 0.18 0.09 9.85
CA TYR A 28 -0.53 0.27 11.12
C TYR A 28 -1.07 -1.06 11.65
N GLN A 29 -1.72 -1.85 10.81
CA GLN A 29 -2.31 -3.12 11.21
C GLN A 29 -1.24 -4.17 11.56
N GLN A 30 -0.12 -4.22 10.84
CA GLN A 30 1.03 -5.07 11.17
C GLN A 30 1.57 -4.75 12.56
N ASN A 31 1.74 -3.46 12.88
CA ASN A 31 2.18 -3.00 14.19
C ASN A 31 1.17 -3.39 15.28
N LEU A 32 -0.13 -3.30 14.99
CA LEU A 32 -1.17 -3.74 15.92
C LEU A 32 -1.07 -5.25 16.21
N CYS A 33 -0.95 -6.10 15.19
CA CYS A 33 -0.72 -7.54 15.38
C CYS A 33 0.53 -7.80 16.23
N GLN A 34 1.63 -7.09 15.96
CA GLN A 34 2.86 -7.24 16.74
C GLN A 34 2.67 -6.84 18.21
N ARG A 35 1.91 -5.77 18.49
CA ARG A 35 1.58 -5.36 19.86
C ARG A 35 0.80 -6.44 20.60
N TYR A 36 -0.20 -7.05 19.96
CA TYR A 36 -0.95 -8.15 20.58
C TYR A 36 -0.04 -9.35 20.90
N ARG A 37 0.84 -9.75 19.97
CA ARG A 37 1.83 -10.82 20.21
C ARG A 37 2.75 -10.50 21.37
N ASN A 38 3.25 -9.25 21.45
CA ASN A 38 4.10 -8.80 22.54
C ASN A 38 3.34 -8.83 23.89
N ASN A 39 2.08 -8.39 23.92
CA ASN A 39 1.24 -8.43 25.11
C ASN A 39 0.98 -9.87 25.56
N ILE A 40 0.65 -10.78 24.65
CA ILE A 40 0.47 -12.21 24.94
C ILE A 40 1.73 -12.77 25.57
N ALA A 41 2.90 -12.50 24.98
CA ALA A 41 4.18 -12.95 25.52
C ALA A 41 4.46 -12.38 26.92
N GLY A 42 4.24 -11.07 27.13
CA GLY A 42 4.44 -10.41 28.41
C GLY A 42 3.51 -10.95 29.50
N LEU A 43 2.20 -11.02 29.23
CA LEU A 43 1.21 -11.55 30.17
C LEU A 43 1.47 -13.03 30.49
N SER A 44 1.85 -13.83 29.49
CA SER A 44 2.19 -15.24 29.70
C SER A 44 3.41 -15.41 30.62
N ARG A 45 4.43 -14.53 30.51
CA ARG A 45 5.56 -14.51 31.46
C ARG A 45 5.12 -14.11 32.87
N LEU A 46 4.17 -13.18 33.01
CA LEU A 46 3.64 -12.83 34.33
C LEU A 46 2.88 -13.99 34.97
N CYS A 47 2.21 -14.83 34.18
CA CYS A 47 1.53 -16.03 34.71
C CYS A 47 2.48 -17.05 35.35
N THR A 48 3.74 -17.13 34.89
CA THR A 48 4.73 -18.05 35.45
C THR A 48 5.39 -17.53 36.72
N PHE A 49 5.26 -16.24 37.02
CA PHE A 49 5.81 -15.66 38.24
C PHE A 49 5.07 -16.18 39.49
N THR A 50 5.83 -16.64 40.47
CA THR A 50 5.33 -17.08 41.77
C THR A 50 6.25 -16.58 42.85
N VAL A 51 5.66 -16.00 43.90
CA VAL A 51 6.37 -15.61 45.12
C VAL A 51 6.08 -16.61 46.23
N PRO A 52 6.97 -16.78 47.22
CA PRO A 52 6.66 -17.53 48.43
C PRO A 52 5.40 -16.98 49.11
N MET A 53 4.46 -17.87 49.46
CA MET A 53 3.19 -17.49 50.09
C MET A 53 3.05 -18.18 51.43
N THR A 54 3.17 -17.40 52.51
CA THR A 54 3.14 -17.89 53.89
C THR A 54 1.74 -17.81 54.50
N THR A 55 0.81 -17.04 53.91
CA THR A 55 -0.56 -16.90 54.42
C THR A 55 -1.62 -17.36 53.41
N PRO A 56 -2.82 -17.80 53.87
CA PRO A 56 -3.95 -18.11 52.99
C PRO A 56 -4.38 -16.94 52.10
N LEU A 57 -4.34 -15.71 52.64
CA LEU A 57 -4.69 -14.50 51.88
C LEU A 57 -3.73 -14.26 50.70
N GLN A 58 -2.43 -14.48 50.89
CA GLN A 58 -1.45 -14.38 49.79
C GLN A 58 -1.76 -15.40 48.69
N ARG A 59 -2.16 -16.63 49.05
CA ARG A 59 -2.55 -17.67 48.07
C ARG A 59 -3.80 -17.30 47.28
N ASP A 60 -4.84 -16.81 47.95
CA ASP A 60 -6.06 -16.33 47.29
C ASP A 60 -5.73 -15.18 46.32
N ASN A 61 -4.94 -14.20 46.76
CA ASN A 61 -4.50 -13.08 45.92
C ASN A 61 -3.74 -13.56 44.67
N GLN A 62 -2.78 -14.47 44.82
CA GLN A 62 -2.02 -15.01 43.70
C GLN A 62 -2.90 -15.78 42.72
N GLN A 63 -3.86 -16.56 43.23
CA GLN A 63 -4.81 -17.29 42.38
C GLN A 63 -5.70 -16.34 41.59
N ARG A 64 -6.26 -15.29 42.23
CA ARG A 64 -7.07 -14.26 41.58
C ARG A 64 -6.29 -13.46 40.55
N TYR A 65 -5.04 -13.12 40.86
CA TYR A 65 -4.13 -12.45 39.93
C TYR A 65 -3.89 -13.29 38.68
N LYS A 66 -3.52 -14.57 38.85
CA LYS A 66 -3.32 -15.49 37.72
C LYS A 66 -4.59 -15.68 36.91
N ALA A 67 -5.75 -15.85 37.56
CA ALA A 67 -7.03 -15.97 36.87
C ALA A 67 -7.33 -14.73 36.00
N THR A 68 -7.03 -13.54 36.50
CA THR A 68 -7.15 -12.29 35.74
C THR A 68 -6.19 -12.26 34.55
N LEU A 69 -4.91 -12.60 34.74
CA LEU A 69 -3.95 -12.65 33.64
C LEU A 69 -4.35 -13.65 32.55
N TYR A 70 -4.83 -14.83 32.91
CA TYR A 70 -5.31 -15.81 31.93
C TYR A 70 -6.47 -15.26 31.09
N LYS A 71 -7.45 -14.60 31.72
CA LYS A 71 -8.54 -13.94 31.00
C LYS A 71 -8.02 -12.86 30.04
N MET A 72 -7.03 -12.08 30.46
CA MET A 72 -6.40 -11.07 29.60
C MET A 72 -5.66 -11.71 28.41
N VAL A 73 -4.91 -12.79 28.62
CA VAL A 73 -4.25 -13.53 27.53
C VAL A 73 -5.27 -14.02 26.50
N GLU A 74 -6.36 -14.64 26.95
CA GLU A 74 -7.42 -15.13 26.06
C GLU A 74 -8.14 -14.00 25.32
N MET A 75 -8.29 -12.83 25.94
CA MET A 75 -8.76 -11.63 25.23
C MET A 75 -7.76 -11.22 24.14
N GLN A 76 -6.47 -11.07 24.47
CA GLN A 76 -5.45 -10.64 23.51
C GLN A 76 -5.30 -11.62 22.33
N ARG A 77 -5.49 -12.94 22.56
CA ARG A 77 -5.48 -13.97 21.51
C ARG A 77 -6.64 -13.79 20.51
N ARG A 78 -7.85 -13.56 21.01
CA ARG A 78 -9.03 -13.29 20.16
C ARG A 78 -8.86 -12.00 19.35
N GLU A 79 -8.36 -10.94 20.00
CA GLU A 79 -8.07 -9.68 19.32
C GLU A 79 -6.97 -9.82 18.25
N LEU A 80 -5.93 -10.62 18.52
CA LEU A 80 -4.89 -10.92 17.53
C LEU A 80 -5.47 -11.63 16.31
N GLU A 81 -6.31 -12.65 16.51
CA GLU A 81 -6.94 -13.39 15.42
C GLU A 81 -7.76 -12.46 14.51
N LEU A 82 -8.60 -11.60 15.11
CA LEU A 82 -9.36 -10.59 14.36
C LEU A 82 -8.44 -9.61 13.62
N ALA A 83 -7.36 -9.18 14.28
CA ALA A 83 -6.40 -8.25 13.69
C ALA A 83 -5.62 -8.87 12.52
N GLU A 84 -5.28 -10.15 12.58
CA GLU A 84 -4.60 -10.89 11.52
C GLU A 84 -5.53 -11.15 10.32
N LEU A 85 -6.80 -11.47 10.56
CA LEU A 85 -7.81 -11.57 9.51
C LEU A 85 -7.98 -10.23 8.79
N ASN A 86 -8.07 -9.14 9.54
CA ASN A 86 -8.15 -7.79 8.97
C ASN A 86 -6.88 -7.44 8.17
N LEU A 87 -5.70 -7.78 8.68
CA LEU A 87 -4.43 -7.59 7.98
C LEU A 87 -4.42 -8.29 6.62
N LYS A 88 -4.83 -9.57 6.58
CA LYS A 88 -4.91 -10.35 5.34
C LYS A 88 -5.86 -9.70 4.33
N ARG A 89 -7.02 -9.22 4.79
CA ARG A 89 -7.99 -8.51 3.95
C ARG A 89 -7.37 -7.25 3.33
N ILE A 90 -6.81 -6.36 4.14
CA ILE A 90 -6.25 -5.09 3.64
C ILE A 90 -5.00 -5.28 2.78
N GLN A 91 -4.23 -6.35 2.99
CA GLN A 91 -3.14 -6.75 2.08
C GLN A 91 -3.67 -7.14 0.69
N GLY A 92 -4.77 -7.90 0.64
CA GLY A 92 -5.44 -8.21 -0.62
C GLY A 92 -5.95 -6.96 -1.35
N GLU A 93 -6.51 -6.01 -0.60
CA GLU A 93 -6.94 -4.72 -1.15
C GLU A 93 -5.74 -3.93 -1.69
N LEU A 94 -4.62 -3.89 -0.96
CA LEU A 94 -3.40 -3.22 -1.40
C LEU A 94 -2.88 -3.81 -2.71
N LEU A 95 -2.82 -5.14 -2.82
CA LEU A 95 -2.40 -5.81 -4.06
C LEU A 95 -3.31 -5.45 -5.24
N SER A 96 -4.62 -5.36 -5.00
CA SER A 96 -5.58 -4.90 -6.02
C SER A 96 -5.30 -3.45 -6.44
N ALA A 97 -5.09 -2.55 -5.48
CA ALA A 97 -4.79 -1.15 -5.76
C ALA A 97 -3.46 -0.96 -6.51
N MET A 98 -2.41 -1.72 -6.13
CA MET A 98 -1.11 -1.69 -6.82
C MET A 98 -1.22 -2.18 -8.26
N ARG A 99 -2.00 -3.25 -8.52
CA ARG A 99 -2.26 -3.70 -9.90
C ARG A 99 -2.97 -2.63 -10.72
N ASN A 100 -3.99 -1.98 -10.15
CA ASN A 100 -4.72 -0.92 -10.82
C ASN A 100 -3.83 0.31 -11.11
N GLU A 101 -2.99 0.69 -10.16
CA GLU A 101 -1.99 1.75 -10.37
C GLU A 101 -1.07 1.39 -11.53
N LYS A 102 -0.54 0.17 -11.55
CA LYS A 102 0.38 -0.27 -12.60
C LYS A 102 -0.24 -0.24 -14.00
N VAL A 103 -1.49 -0.67 -14.13
CA VAL A 103 -2.24 -0.65 -15.39
C VAL A 103 -2.40 0.79 -15.90
N ILE A 104 -2.75 1.74 -15.01
CA ILE A 104 -2.90 3.15 -15.41
C ILE A 104 -1.57 3.75 -15.84
N THR A 105 -0.49 3.44 -15.13
CA THR A 105 0.85 3.90 -15.48
C THR A 105 1.28 3.37 -16.87
N GLN A 106 1.07 2.07 -17.14
CA GLN A 106 1.33 1.49 -18.46
C GLN A 106 0.49 2.11 -19.58
N LEU A 107 -0.81 2.34 -19.33
CA LEU A 107 -1.69 2.98 -20.31
C LEU A 107 -1.23 4.41 -20.62
N MET A 108 -0.80 5.16 -19.59
CA MET A 108 -0.26 6.50 -19.75
C MET A 108 1.01 6.48 -20.62
N ASP A 109 1.94 5.57 -20.35
CA ASP A 109 3.19 5.44 -21.09
C ASP A 109 2.91 5.15 -22.58
N SER A 110 2.03 4.20 -22.88
CA SER A 110 1.61 3.90 -24.25
C SER A 110 0.99 5.10 -24.96
N LYS A 111 0.18 5.90 -24.27
CA LYS A 111 -0.44 7.11 -24.87
C LYS A 111 0.58 8.22 -25.12
N ILE A 112 1.62 8.33 -24.29
CA ILE A 112 2.72 9.26 -24.51
C ILE A 112 3.52 8.84 -25.75
N GLU A 113 3.82 7.54 -25.90
CA GLU A 113 4.51 7.01 -27.07
C GLU A 113 3.72 7.25 -28.37
N GLU A 114 2.42 6.93 -28.37
CA GLU A 114 1.54 7.22 -29.51
C GLU A 114 1.55 8.71 -29.90
N TRP A 115 1.50 9.60 -28.90
CA TRP A 115 1.51 11.04 -29.14
C TRP A 115 2.84 11.53 -29.72
N ASN A 116 3.96 11.03 -29.21
CA ASN A 116 5.28 11.39 -29.73
C ASN A 116 5.46 10.93 -31.17
N LEU A 117 4.96 9.74 -31.52
CA LEU A 117 4.97 9.26 -32.90
C LEU A 117 4.17 10.18 -33.83
N LEU A 118 2.97 10.58 -33.41
CA LEU A 118 2.12 11.51 -34.19
C LEU A 118 2.80 12.87 -34.37
N LEU A 119 3.46 13.37 -33.33
CA LEU A 119 4.18 14.64 -33.41
C LEU A 119 5.35 14.55 -34.40
N GLY A 120 6.16 13.48 -34.33
CA GLY A 120 7.26 13.25 -35.25
C GLY A 120 6.82 13.12 -36.71
N GLN A 121 5.69 12.45 -36.96
CA GLN A 121 5.11 12.37 -38.30
C GLN A 121 4.63 13.73 -38.84
N GLN A 122 4.10 14.60 -37.97
CA GLN A 122 3.71 15.96 -38.37
C GLN A 122 4.94 16.83 -38.66
N GLU A 123 5.95 16.77 -37.81
CA GLU A 123 7.20 17.51 -38.00
C GLU A 123 7.90 17.11 -39.29
N GLN A 124 7.99 15.80 -39.57
CA GLN A 124 8.56 15.29 -40.81
C GLN A 124 7.82 15.80 -42.05
N LYS A 125 6.48 15.75 -42.05
CA LYS A 125 5.67 16.30 -43.17
C LYS A 125 5.93 17.78 -43.42
N ILE A 126 6.10 18.56 -42.37
CA ILE A 126 6.41 20.00 -42.48
C ILE A 126 7.80 20.18 -43.10
N GLN A 127 8.80 19.43 -42.62
CA GLN A 127 10.17 19.49 -43.14
C GLN A 127 10.25 19.07 -44.61
N ASP A 128 9.59 17.97 -44.98
CA ASP A 128 9.55 17.48 -46.36
C ASP A 128 8.87 18.52 -47.29
N GLY A 129 7.79 19.14 -46.83
CA GLY A 129 7.11 20.21 -47.56
C GLY A 129 8.00 21.44 -47.78
N LEU A 130 8.75 21.86 -46.76
CA LEU A 130 9.71 22.96 -46.86
C LEU A 130 10.88 22.63 -47.79
N ALA A 131 11.42 21.41 -47.70
CA ALA A 131 12.51 20.93 -48.55
C ALA A 131 12.08 20.88 -50.03
N ALA A 132 10.88 20.37 -50.32
CA ALA A 132 10.33 20.35 -51.67
C ALA A 132 10.18 21.78 -52.22
N GLN A 133 9.64 22.73 -51.45
CA GLN A 133 9.51 24.12 -51.88
C GLN A 133 10.86 24.80 -52.13
N ALA A 134 11.87 24.53 -51.29
CA ALA A 134 13.22 25.05 -51.48
C ALA A 134 13.85 24.48 -52.76
N TRP A 135 13.68 23.19 -53.02
CA TRP A 135 14.14 22.53 -54.23
C TRP A 135 13.49 23.12 -55.50
N TRP A 136 12.16 23.30 -55.50
CA TRP A 136 11.44 23.92 -56.62
C TRP A 136 11.91 25.36 -56.89
N ARG A 137 12.12 26.16 -55.84
CA ARG A 137 12.65 27.53 -55.98
C ARG A 137 14.06 27.58 -56.57
N ASN A 138 14.89 26.58 -56.27
CA ASN A 138 16.26 26.49 -56.78
C ASN A 138 16.35 25.97 -58.22
N GLN A 139 15.27 25.39 -58.76
CA GLN A 139 15.17 24.99 -60.18
C GLN A 139 14.56 26.07 -61.08
N ALA A 140 13.79 26.99 -60.50
CA ALA A 140 13.09 28.05 -61.25
C ALA A 140 13.89 29.36 -61.35
N GLY A 141 15.09 29.42 -60.76
CA GLY A 141 16.06 30.51 -60.88
C GLY A 141 17.31 30.04 -61.60
#